data_AF-A0AAD7P278-F1
#
_entry.id   AF-A0AAD7P278-F1
#
_cell.length_a   1.000
_cell.length_b   1.000
_cell.length_c   1.000
_cell.angle_alpha   90.00
_cell.angle_beta   90.00
_cell.angle_gamma   90.00
#
_symmetry.space_group_name_H-M   'P 1'
#
loop_
_entity.id
_entity.type
_entity.pdbx_description
1 polymer ?
#
loop_
_entity_poly.entity_id
_entity_poly.type
_entity_poly.pdbx_seq_one_letter_code
_entity_poly.pdbx_strand_id
1 'polypeptide(L)'
;MAFDLPTLRIASYATLALFSFIVFGLTIGRLNYTNHLPRGDPLNRGRDFYDPDIVELLVTTIMSIAWAIFVIRTIHKRVEDNLVSTFRGELIGLFIIWMFWIVGTAIATTQWGSLGFCQEFEPCRVLSAIVAFSWLSWVMVTFNFGVSLTFILANGALLEPLHGQWVPAVRDGDNESHYTERSRRSRPVSAA
;
A
#
# COMPACT_ATOMS: atom_id res chain seq x y z
N MET A 1 -25.45 0.88 -9.17
CA MET A 1 -24.38 -0.12 -8.96
C MET A 1 -23.72 0.23 -7.63
N ALA A 2 -23.96 -0.55 -6.59
CA ALA A 2 -23.27 -0.35 -5.32
C ALA A 2 -21.81 -0.78 -5.52
N PHE A 3 -20.86 0.13 -5.32
CA PHE A 3 -19.45 -0.22 -5.36
C PHE A 3 -19.09 -0.94 -4.07
N ASP A 4 -18.64 -2.20 -4.18
CA ASP A 4 -18.10 -2.93 -3.05
C ASP A 4 -16.77 -2.31 -2.63
N LEU A 5 -16.81 -1.55 -1.53
CA LEU A 5 -15.64 -0.93 -0.90
C LEU A 5 -14.46 -1.90 -0.71
N PRO A 6 -14.65 -3.18 -0.32
CA PRO A 6 -13.53 -4.13 -0.18
C PRO A 6 -12.88 -4.46 -1.53
N THR A 7 -13.67 -4.63 -2.59
CA THR A 7 -13.18 -4.96 -3.93
C THR A 7 -12.35 -3.82 -4.50
N LEU A 8 -12.84 -2.57 -4.34
CA LEU A 8 -12.11 -1.38 -4.76
C LEU A 8 -10.75 -1.26 -4.05
N ARG A 9 -10.71 -1.54 -2.75
CA ARG A 9 -9.46 -1.51 -1.95
C ARG A 9 -8.48 -2.60 -2.40
N ILE A 10 -8.93 -3.82 -2.60
CA ILE A 10 -8.05 -4.91 -3.08
C ILE A 10 -7.48 -4.55 -4.46
N ALA A 11 -8.31 -4.01 -5.35
CA ALA A 11 -7.87 -3.57 -6.67
C ALA A 11 -6.84 -2.43 -6.58
N SER A 12 -7.07 -1.40 -5.75
CA SER A 12 -6.14 -0.28 -5.61
C SER A 12 -4.79 -0.70 -5.01
N TYR A 13 -4.78 -1.61 -4.04
CA TYR A 13 -3.54 -2.19 -3.50
C TYR A 13 -2.82 -3.09 -4.51
N ALA A 14 -3.55 -3.86 -5.31
CA ALA A 14 -2.96 -4.68 -6.37
C ALA A 14 -2.32 -3.80 -7.46
N THR A 15 -2.97 -2.71 -7.86
CA THR A 15 -2.38 -1.73 -8.79
C THR A 15 -1.15 -1.05 -8.21
N LEU A 16 -1.16 -0.66 -6.93
CA LEU A 16 0.01 -0.13 -6.24
C LEU A 16 1.18 -1.13 -6.26
N ALA A 17 0.91 -2.41 -5.98
CA ALA A 17 1.92 -3.47 -6.03
C ALA A 17 2.49 -3.65 -7.45
N LEU A 18 1.65 -3.59 -8.48
CA LEU A 18 2.09 -3.67 -9.88
C LEU A 18 3.00 -2.51 -10.27
N PHE A 19 2.61 -1.27 -9.98
CA PHE A 19 3.45 -0.11 -10.28
C PHE A 19 4.76 -0.14 -9.49
N SER A 20 4.70 -0.52 -8.22
CA SER A 20 5.91 -0.70 -7.39
C SER A 20 6.83 -1.78 -7.95
N PHE A 21 6.27 -2.89 -8.46
CA PHE A 21 7.05 -3.97 -9.08
C PHE A 21 7.73 -3.53 -10.38
N ILE A 22 7.06 -2.72 -11.20
CA ILE A 22 7.65 -2.12 -12.41
C ILE A 22 8.83 -1.23 -12.02
N VAL A 23 8.65 -0.32 -11.05
CA VAL A 23 9.74 0.56 -10.58
C VAL A 23 10.88 -0.25 -9.95
N PHE A 24 10.58 -1.32 -9.20
CA PHE A 24 11.57 -2.23 -8.65
C PHE A 24 12.45 -2.86 -9.74
N GLY A 25 11.84 -3.38 -10.82
CA GLY A 25 12.59 -3.94 -11.94
C GLY A 25 13.45 -2.89 -12.66
N LEU A 26 12.90 -1.70 -12.91
CA LEU A 26 13.62 -0.62 -13.58
C LEU A 26 14.78 -0.07 -12.74
N THR A 27 14.61 0.05 -11.42
CA THR A 27 15.66 0.52 -10.51
C THR A 27 16.80 -0.47 -10.38
N ILE A 28 16.52 -1.79 -10.33
CA ILE A 28 17.56 -2.83 -10.39
C ILE A 28 18.32 -2.78 -11.72
N GLY A 29 17.59 -2.71 -12.84
CA GLY A 29 18.20 -2.62 -14.17
C GLY A 29 19.11 -1.40 -14.29
N ARG A 30 18.67 -0.25 -13.76
CA ARG A 30 19.46 0.98 -13.71
C ARG A 30 20.71 0.82 -12.84
N LEU A 31 20.56 0.29 -11.62
CA LEU A 31 21.69 0.11 -10.70
C LEU A 31 22.74 -0.86 -11.25
N ASN A 32 22.30 -1.91 -11.94
CA ASN A 32 23.22 -2.84 -12.59
C ASN A 32 23.98 -2.16 -13.74
N TYR A 33 23.32 -1.31 -14.51
CA TYR A 33 23.94 -0.53 -15.58
C TYR A 33 24.91 0.52 -15.02
N THR A 34 24.59 1.23 -13.93
CA THR A 34 25.47 2.26 -13.35
C THR A 34 26.72 1.69 -12.67
N ASN A 35 26.65 0.44 -12.20
CA ASN A 35 27.79 -0.26 -11.61
C ASN A 35 28.66 -1.02 -12.63
N HIS A 36 28.20 -1.17 -13.87
CA HIS A 36 28.93 -1.90 -14.93
C HIS A 36 28.86 -1.13 -16.26
N LEU A 37 29.34 0.12 -16.27
CA LEU A 37 29.33 0.93 -17.48
C LEU A 37 30.24 0.33 -18.56
N PRO A 38 29.78 0.21 -19.81
CA PRO A 38 30.63 -0.12 -20.94
C PRO A 38 31.70 0.97 -21.14
N ARG A 39 32.93 0.55 -21.47
CA ARG A 39 34.00 1.48 -21.82
C ARG A 39 33.60 2.27 -23.08
N GLY A 40 33.53 3.59 -22.96
CA GLY A 40 33.18 4.50 -24.07
C GLY A 40 31.74 5.05 -24.01
N ASP A 41 30.97 4.72 -22.98
CA ASP A 41 29.66 5.35 -22.76
C ASP A 41 29.83 6.86 -22.47
N PRO A 42 29.06 7.76 -23.11
CA PRO A 42 29.08 9.19 -22.81
C PRO A 42 28.68 9.49 -21.35
N LEU A 43 27.95 8.59 -20.69
CA LEU A 43 27.54 8.75 -19.31
C LEU A 43 28.74 8.63 -18.36
N ASN A 44 28.94 9.64 -17.51
CA ASN A 44 30.04 9.73 -16.54
C ASN A 44 31.45 9.39 -17.09
N ARG A 45 31.71 9.69 -18.38
CA ARG A 45 32.97 9.35 -19.07
C ARG A 45 33.31 7.85 -19.00
N GLY A 46 32.29 6.98 -18.97
CA GLY A 46 32.44 5.54 -18.85
C GLY A 46 33.00 5.07 -17.51
N ARG A 47 32.84 5.86 -16.44
CA ARG A 47 33.19 5.45 -15.08
C ARG A 47 31.95 5.05 -14.31
N ASP A 48 32.04 3.92 -13.62
CA ASP A 48 30.98 3.44 -12.73
C ASP A 48 30.67 4.48 -11.64
N PHE A 49 29.39 4.62 -11.30
CA PHE A 49 28.93 5.52 -10.24
C PHE A 49 27.70 4.96 -9.54
N TYR A 50 27.50 5.42 -8.30
CA TYR A 50 26.43 4.96 -7.43
C TYR A 50 25.40 6.09 -7.24
N ASP A 51 24.16 5.83 -7.65
CA ASP A 51 23.03 6.75 -7.51
C ASP A 51 22.27 6.43 -6.21
N PRO A 52 22.44 7.21 -5.12
CA PRO A 52 21.75 6.94 -3.85
C PRO A 52 20.23 7.06 -3.98
N ASP A 53 19.74 7.92 -4.88
CA ASP A 53 18.31 8.17 -5.08
C ASP A 53 17.59 6.96 -5.69
N ILE A 54 18.27 6.21 -6.58
CA ILE A 54 17.74 4.96 -7.14
C ILE A 54 17.59 3.90 -6.05
N VAL A 55 18.49 3.90 -5.07
CA VAL A 55 18.47 2.94 -3.95
C VAL A 55 17.36 3.29 -2.96
N GLU A 56 17.11 4.58 -2.71
CA GLU A 56 15.94 5.02 -1.94
C GLU A 56 14.63 4.54 -2.58
N LEU A 57 14.46 4.74 -3.88
CA LEU A 57 13.29 4.26 -4.62
C LEU A 57 13.19 2.73 -4.60
N LEU A 58 14.32 2.02 -4.71
CA LEU A 58 14.35 0.56 -4.58
C LEU A 58 13.82 0.09 -3.22
N VAL A 59 14.31 0.68 -2.12
CA VAL A 59 13.83 0.35 -0.76
C VAL A 59 12.34 0.69 -0.62
N THR A 60 11.91 1.83 -1.16
CA THR A 60 10.51 2.28 -1.13
C THR A 60 9.58 1.31 -1.87
N THR A 61 10.00 0.79 -3.03
CA THR A 61 9.22 -0.21 -3.78
C THR A 61 9.11 -1.54 -3.04
N ILE A 62 10.20 -2.01 -2.43
CA ILE A 62 10.20 -3.24 -1.62
C ILE A 62 9.22 -3.10 -0.45
N MET A 63 9.29 -1.99 0.27
CA MET A 63 8.39 -1.71 1.39
C MET A 63 6.94 -1.61 0.92
N SER A 64 6.68 -0.96 -0.22
CA SER A 64 5.33 -0.83 -0.79
C SER A 64 4.74 -2.17 -1.24
N ILE A 65 5.53 -3.03 -1.88
CA ILE A 65 5.11 -4.38 -2.29
C ILE A 65 4.82 -5.24 -1.06
N ALA A 66 5.72 -5.25 -0.07
CA ALA A 66 5.54 -6.01 1.16
C ALA A 66 4.26 -5.56 1.91
N TRP A 67 4.03 -4.25 1.97
CA TRP A 67 2.84 -3.67 2.58
C TRP A 67 1.56 -4.02 1.81
N ALA A 68 1.56 -3.89 0.49
CA ALA A 68 0.39 -4.24 -0.33
C ALA A 68 0.03 -5.73 -0.18
N ILE A 69 1.01 -6.63 -0.19
CA ILE A 69 0.80 -8.06 0.05
C ILE A 69 0.25 -8.30 1.45
N PHE A 70 0.80 -7.62 2.46
CA PHE A 70 0.33 -7.69 3.85
C PHE A 70 -1.16 -7.28 3.93
N VAL A 71 -1.53 -6.11 3.42
CA VAL A 71 -2.91 -5.62 3.46
C VAL A 71 -3.86 -6.55 2.70
N ILE A 72 -3.52 -6.98 1.48
CA ILE A 72 -4.34 -7.93 0.71
C ILE A 72 -4.54 -9.23 1.49
N ARG A 73 -3.50 -9.75 2.15
CA ARG A 73 -3.60 -10.95 2.99
C ARG A 73 -4.49 -10.73 4.21
N THR A 74 -4.38 -9.61 4.90
CA THR A 74 -5.25 -9.30 6.06
C THR A 74 -6.73 -9.26 5.66
N ILE A 75 -7.04 -8.62 4.53
CA ILE A 75 -8.41 -8.55 3.99
C ILE A 75 -8.92 -9.95 3.58
N HIS A 76 -8.10 -10.73 2.87
CA HIS A 76 -8.52 -12.04 2.35
C HIS A 76 -8.64 -13.11 3.45
N LYS A 77 -7.72 -13.14 4.41
CA LYS A 77 -7.73 -14.14 5.48
C LYS A 77 -8.61 -13.75 6.67
N ARG A 78 -9.11 -12.51 6.72
CA ARG A 78 -9.90 -12.00 7.85
C ARG A 78 -9.21 -12.25 9.20
N VAL A 79 -7.91 -11.94 9.28
CA VAL A 79 -7.11 -12.20 10.50
C VAL A 79 -7.37 -11.08 11.52
N GLU A 80 -7.92 -11.47 12.67
CA GLU A 80 -8.18 -10.59 13.82
C GLU A 80 -6.94 -10.48 14.73
N ASP A 81 -5.86 -9.89 14.23
CA ASP A 81 -4.72 -9.52 15.08
C ASP A 81 -4.90 -8.09 15.62
N ASN A 82 -5.07 -7.96 16.94
CA ASN A 82 -5.46 -6.73 17.64
C ASN A 82 -4.58 -5.48 17.41
N LEU A 83 -3.33 -5.63 16.93
CA LEU A 83 -2.39 -4.51 16.79
C LEU A 83 -2.12 -4.07 15.35
N VAL A 84 -2.14 -5.00 14.39
CA VAL A 84 -1.77 -4.69 12.98
C VAL A 84 -2.97 -4.78 12.04
N SER A 85 -4.09 -5.37 12.47
CA SER A 85 -5.34 -5.47 11.69
C SER A 85 -6.33 -4.33 11.96
N THR A 86 -5.85 -3.21 12.51
CA THR A 86 -6.67 -2.02 12.77
C THR A 86 -6.48 -0.96 11.69
N PHE A 87 -7.52 -0.16 11.43
CA PHE A 87 -7.44 0.99 10.51
C PHE A 87 -6.33 1.98 10.89
N ARG A 88 -6.04 2.14 12.18
CA ARG A 88 -4.89 2.94 12.66
C ARG A 88 -3.56 2.42 12.13
N GLY A 89 -3.33 1.11 12.18
CA GLY A 89 -2.11 0.49 11.67
C GLY A 89 -1.97 0.69 10.16
N GLU A 90 -3.07 0.54 9.43
CA GLU A 90 -3.12 0.81 7.99
C GLU A 90 -2.73 2.25 7.67
N LEU A 91 -3.32 3.22 8.39
CA LEU A 91 -3.10 4.64 8.16
C LEU A 91 -1.64 5.05 8.45
N ILE A 92 -1.06 4.53 9.55
CA ILE A 92 0.34 4.79 9.90
C ILE A 92 1.29 4.22 8.84
N GLY A 93 1.08 2.97 8.41
CA GLY A 93 1.92 2.36 7.39
C GLY A 93 1.81 3.06 6.04
N LEU A 94 0.58 3.42 5.62
CA LEU A 94 0.36 4.23 4.42
C LEU A 94 1.02 5.61 4.53
N PHE A 95 0.96 6.28 5.68
CA PHE A 95 1.59 7.58 5.88
C PHE A 95 3.11 7.50 5.74
N ILE A 96 3.74 6.48 6.32
CA ILE A 96 5.19 6.25 6.18
C ILE A 96 5.54 6.03 4.71
N ILE A 97 4.85 5.10 4.03
CA ILE A 97 5.07 4.81 2.61
C ILE A 97 4.84 6.06 1.75
N TRP A 98 3.82 6.86 2.07
CA TRP A 98 3.52 8.12 1.39
C TRP A 98 4.67 9.13 1.49
N MET A 99 5.27 9.27 2.68
CA MET A 99 6.44 10.12 2.91
C MET A 99 7.66 9.67 2.09
N PHE A 100 7.94 8.37 2.05
CA PHE A 100 9.03 7.84 1.23
C PHE A 100 8.80 8.07 -0.27
N TRP A 101 7.57 7.86 -0.76
CA TRP A 101 7.26 8.13 -2.17
C TRP A 101 7.39 9.61 -2.53
N ILE A 102 6.91 10.55 -1.72
CA ILE A 102 6.98 11.97 -2.06
C ILE A 102 8.42 12.49 -2.05
N VAL A 103 9.24 12.06 -1.10
CA VAL A 103 10.65 12.47 -1.02
C VAL A 103 11.44 11.93 -2.21
N GLY A 104 11.37 10.61 -2.45
CA GLY A 104 12.08 9.97 -3.56
C GLY A 104 11.62 10.49 -4.94
N THR A 105 10.31 10.71 -5.14
CA THR A 105 9.81 11.29 -6.40
C THR A 105 10.23 12.74 -6.61
N ALA A 106 10.23 13.56 -5.56
CA ALA A 106 10.65 14.96 -5.65
C ALA A 106 12.14 15.06 -6.00
N ILE A 107 13.01 14.29 -5.34
CA ILE A 107 14.45 14.28 -5.64
C ILE A 107 14.69 13.77 -7.06
N ALA A 108 14.05 12.66 -7.46
CA ALA A 108 14.16 12.13 -8.82
C ALA A 108 13.70 13.14 -9.89
N THR A 109 12.65 13.91 -9.61
CA THR A 109 12.13 14.92 -10.55
C THR A 109 13.07 16.13 -10.65
N THR A 110 13.73 16.55 -9.57
CA THR A 110 14.67 17.67 -9.63
C THR A 110 15.94 17.32 -10.40
N GLN A 111 16.43 16.08 -10.27
CA GLN A 111 17.62 15.62 -11.00
C GLN A 111 17.33 15.23 -12.45
N TRP A 112 16.18 14.59 -12.71
CA TRP A 112 15.87 13.96 -13.99
C TRP A 112 14.60 14.50 -14.68
N GLY A 113 14.08 15.64 -14.23
CA GLY A 113 12.85 16.23 -14.79
C GLY A 113 12.97 16.78 -16.21
N SER A 114 14.19 17.13 -16.67
CA SER A 114 14.42 17.79 -17.97
C SER A 114 15.15 16.94 -19.02
N LEU A 115 14.90 15.62 -19.06
CA LEU A 115 15.55 14.70 -20.01
C LEU A 115 14.95 14.70 -21.44
N GLY A 116 14.24 15.76 -21.83
CA GLY A 116 13.63 15.86 -23.17
C GLY A 116 14.66 15.76 -24.31
N PHE A 117 15.89 16.24 -24.08
CA PHE A 117 16.97 16.23 -25.06
C PHE A 117 17.64 14.85 -25.26
N CYS A 118 17.43 13.90 -24.35
CA CYS A 118 18.17 12.62 -24.30
C CYS A 118 17.29 11.40 -24.63
N GLN A 119 16.04 11.59 -25.06
CA GLN A 119 15.07 10.50 -25.28
C GLN A 119 15.51 9.47 -26.34
N GLU A 120 16.48 9.80 -27.19
CA GLU A 120 17.07 8.86 -28.15
C GLU A 120 17.77 7.68 -27.45
N PHE A 121 18.40 7.93 -26.30
CA PHE A 121 19.15 6.92 -25.56
C PHE A 121 18.24 6.11 -24.62
N GLU A 122 18.40 4.78 -24.63
CA GLU A 122 17.71 3.85 -23.72
C GLU A 122 17.83 4.23 -22.22
N PRO A 123 19.00 4.62 -21.67
CA PRO A 123 19.11 4.99 -20.25
C PRO A 123 18.19 6.17 -19.87
N CYS A 124 18.05 7.15 -20.75
CA CYS A 124 17.21 8.33 -20.51
C CYS A 124 15.71 7.98 -20.55
N ARG A 125 15.30 7.04 -21.42
CA ARG A 125 13.93 6.49 -21.43
C ARG A 125 13.60 5.73 -20.14
N VAL A 126 14.54 4.93 -19.62
CA VAL A 126 14.37 4.21 -18.35
C VAL A 126 14.21 5.18 -17.18
N LEU A 127 15.02 6.23 -17.10
CA LEU A 127 14.89 7.25 -16.06
C LEU A 127 13.52 7.94 -16.10
N SER A 128 13.07 8.32 -17.30
CA SER A 128 11.75 8.93 -17.48
C SER A 128 10.63 7.99 -17.04
N ALA A 129 10.72 6.70 -17.37
CA ALA A 129 9.77 5.70 -16.92
C ALA A 129 9.76 5.54 -15.39
N ILE A 130 10.94 5.49 -14.75
CA ILE A 130 11.05 5.45 -13.28
C ILE A 130 10.33 6.64 -12.66
N VAL A 131 10.59 7.86 -13.13
CA VAL A 131 9.95 9.08 -12.59
C VAL A 131 8.43 9.03 -12.78
N ALA A 132 7.96 8.67 -13.98
CA ALA A 132 6.53 8.59 -14.27
C ALA A 132 5.80 7.56 -13.39
N PHE A 133 6.32 6.34 -13.28
CA PHE A 133 5.72 5.30 -12.44
C PHE A 133 5.85 5.59 -10.94
N SER A 134 6.87 6.36 -10.53
CA SER A 134 7.00 6.79 -9.15
C SER A 134 5.92 7.81 -8.77
N TRP A 135 5.62 8.77 -9.66
CA TRP A 135 4.47 9.68 -9.49
C TRP A 135 3.14 8.94 -9.48
N LEU A 136 2.94 7.97 -10.38
CA LEU A 136 1.74 7.14 -10.39
C LEU A 136 1.58 6.34 -9.09
N SER A 137 2.68 5.80 -8.56
CA SER A 137 2.68 5.09 -7.27
C SER A 137 2.32 6.03 -6.12
N TRP A 138 2.88 7.26 -6.09
CA TRP A 138 2.51 8.27 -5.10
C TRP A 138 1.03 8.66 -5.15
N VAL A 139 0.46 8.86 -6.35
CA VAL A 139 -0.98 9.11 -6.53
C VAL A 139 -1.81 7.95 -6.02
N MET A 140 -1.41 6.71 -6.30
CA MET A 140 -2.10 5.51 -5.81
C MET A 140 -2.03 5.39 -4.29
N VAL A 141 -0.88 5.67 -3.66
CA VAL A 141 -0.78 5.70 -2.19
C VAL A 141 -1.67 6.80 -1.61
N THR A 142 -1.67 7.99 -2.21
CA THR A 142 -2.53 9.11 -1.79
C THR A 142 -4.01 8.76 -1.89
N PHE A 143 -4.42 8.08 -2.97
CA PHE A 143 -5.78 7.57 -3.12
C PHE A 143 -6.16 6.58 -2.02
N ASN A 144 -5.31 5.58 -1.75
CA ASN A 144 -5.54 4.61 -0.66
C ASN A 144 -5.60 5.31 0.71
N PHE A 145 -4.70 6.26 0.96
CA PHE A 145 -4.68 7.06 2.18
C PHE A 145 -5.97 7.87 2.35
N GLY A 146 -6.44 8.54 1.30
CA GLY A 146 -7.67 9.33 1.31
C GLY A 146 -8.93 8.48 1.52
N VAL A 147 -9.01 7.31 0.90
CA VAL A 147 -10.13 6.37 1.11
C VAL A 147 -10.16 5.88 2.55
N SER A 148 -9.01 5.46 3.10
CA SER A 148 -8.92 5.00 4.49
C SER A 148 -9.23 6.13 5.48
N LEU A 149 -8.73 7.34 5.24
CA LEU A 149 -9.00 8.51 6.08
C LEU A 149 -10.50 8.88 6.06
N THR A 150 -11.12 8.93 4.88
CA THR A 150 -12.55 9.25 4.74
C THR A 150 -13.42 8.22 5.47
N PHE A 151 -13.08 6.93 5.36
CA PHE A 151 -13.79 5.86 6.06
C PHE A 151 -13.70 6.00 7.58
N ILE A 152 -12.50 6.31 8.10
CA ILE A 152 -12.27 6.57 9.53
C ILE A 152 -13.09 7.77 10.01
N LEU A 153 -13.07 8.88 9.28
CA LEU A 153 -13.77 10.11 9.66
C LEU A 153 -15.30 9.94 9.62
N ALA A 154 -15.82 9.21 8.63
CA ALA A 154 -17.26 9.00 8.49
C ALA A 154 -17.84 8.07 9.56
N ASN A 155 -17.08 7.07 10.02
CA ASN A 155 -17.57 6.05 10.95
C ASN A 155 -17.03 6.20 12.39
N GLY A 156 -16.04 7.06 12.64
CA GLY A 156 -15.35 7.14 13.94
C GLY A 156 -14.54 5.88 14.29
N ALA A 157 -14.28 5.03 13.30
CA ALA A 157 -13.85 3.64 13.44
C ALA A 157 -12.32 3.45 13.55
N LEU A 158 -11.61 4.29 14.32
CA LEU A 158 -10.14 4.29 14.38
C LEU A 158 -9.53 2.97 14.89
N LEU A 159 -10.19 2.33 15.85
CA LEU A 159 -9.74 1.09 16.49
C LEU A 159 -10.46 -0.14 15.96
N GLU A 160 -11.31 0.03 14.94
CA GLU A 160 -12.13 -1.06 14.44
C GLU A 160 -11.34 -2.01 13.52
N PRO A 161 -11.78 -3.28 13.48
CA PRO A 161 -11.20 -4.32 12.64
C PRO A 161 -11.33 -4.06 11.12
N LEU A 162 -10.24 -4.25 10.35
CA LEU A 162 -10.12 -3.86 8.92
C LEU A 162 -11.12 -4.53 7.94
N HIS A 163 -11.49 -5.77 8.22
CA HIS A 163 -12.36 -6.67 7.45
C HIS A 163 -13.85 -6.30 7.36
N GLY A 164 -14.31 -5.24 8.02
CA GLY A 164 -15.62 -4.65 7.72
C GLY A 164 -16.84 -5.49 8.14
N GLN A 165 -16.69 -6.45 9.05
CA GLN A 165 -17.85 -7.08 9.69
C GLN A 165 -18.40 -6.13 10.76
N TRP A 166 -19.05 -5.06 10.29
CA TRP A 166 -19.74 -4.09 11.14
C TRP A 166 -21.04 -4.77 11.61
N VAL A 167 -21.02 -5.33 12.82
CA VAL A 167 -22.27 -5.64 13.52
C VAL A 167 -22.71 -4.29 14.10
N PRO A 168 -23.74 -3.62 13.53
CA PRO A 168 -24.28 -2.43 14.18
C PRO A 168 -24.60 -2.85 15.61
N ALA A 169 -24.09 -2.11 16.60
CA ALA A 169 -24.49 -2.31 17.98
C ALA A 169 -26.02 -2.22 17.98
N VAL A 170 -26.68 -3.38 18.07
CA VAL A 170 -28.08 -3.44 18.39
C VAL A 170 -28.16 -2.71 19.72
N ARG A 171 -28.71 -1.50 19.67
CA ARG A 171 -28.98 -0.67 20.83
C ARG A 171 -29.66 -1.59 21.84
N ASP A 172 -28.93 -1.95 22.90
CA ASP A 172 -29.33 -2.88 23.95
C ASP A 172 -30.59 -2.37 24.63
N GLY A 173 -31.73 -2.70 24.05
CA GLY A 173 -33.07 -2.49 24.57
C GLY A 173 -33.99 -3.68 24.34
N ASP A 174 -33.69 -4.57 23.38
CA ASP A 174 -34.62 -5.64 22.98
C ASP A 174 -34.11 -7.09 23.22
N ASN A 175 -32.82 -7.30 23.54
CA ASN A 175 -32.23 -8.65 23.59
C ASN A 175 -32.22 -9.35 24.96
N GLU A 176 -32.78 -8.76 26.02
CA GLU A 176 -32.93 -9.45 27.30
C GLU A 176 -33.96 -10.60 27.25
N SER A 177 -34.81 -10.62 26.23
CA SER A 177 -35.89 -11.59 26.06
C SER A 177 -35.43 -12.97 25.57
N HIS A 178 -34.33 -13.06 24.81
CA HIS A 178 -33.95 -14.31 24.15
C HIS A 178 -33.00 -15.23 24.93
N TYR A 179 -32.30 -14.69 25.95
CA TYR A 179 -31.41 -15.49 26.80
C TYR A 179 -32.14 -16.21 27.94
N THR A 180 -33.27 -15.68 28.41
CA THR A 180 -34.03 -16.25 29.53
C THR A 180 -34.80 -17.53 29.16
N GLU A 181 -35.19 -17.70 27.89
CA GLU A 181 -35.99 -18.86 27.48
C GLU A 181 -35.16 -20.15 27.30
N ARG A 182 -33.89 -20.03 26.89
CA ARG A 182 -33.00 -21.19 26.74
C ARG A 182 -32.56 -21.81 28.07
N SER A 183 -32.50 -21.01 29.13
CA SER A 183 -32.11 -21.48 30.48
C SER A 183 -33.24 -22.21 31.22
N ARG A 184 -34.50 -22.01 30.81
CA ARG A 184 -35.64 -22.79 31.37
C ARG A 184 -35.77 -24.19 30.79
N ARG A 185 -35.27 -24.44 29.58
CA ARG A 185 -35.47 -25.73 28.88
C ARG A 185 -34.47 -26.82 29.28
N SER A 186 -33.44 -26.48 30.06
CA SER A 186 -32.35 -27.37 30.44
C SER A 186 -32.40 -27.90 31.87
N ARG A 187 -33.51 -27.72 32.61
CA ARG A 187 -33.71 -28.43 33.88
C ARG A 187 -34.32 -29.82 33.61
N PRO A 188 -33.57 -30.91 33.76
CA PRO A 188 -34.17 -32.23 33.84
C PRO A 188 -35.03 -32.31 35.11
N VAL A 189 -36.28 -32.75 34.95
CA VAL A 189 -37.17 -33.11 36.05
C VAL A 189 -36.63 -34.41 36.64
N SER A 190 -36.00 -34.34 37.82
CA SER A 190 -35.73 -35.53 38.64
C SER A 190 -37.07 -36.14 39.04
N ALA A 191 -37.37 -37.33 38.51
CA ALA A 191 -38.43 -38.19 39.00
C ALA A 191 -37.90 -38.98 40.22
N ALA A 192 -38.71 -38.99 41.27
CA ALA A 192 -38.55 -39.76 42.50
C ALA A 192 -38.96 -41.23 42.31
#